data_AF-A0A2V2DT02-F1
#
_entry.id   AF-A0A2V2DT02-F1
#
_cell.length_a   1.000
_cell.length_b   1.000
_cell.length_c   1.000
_cell.angle_alpha   90.00
_cell.angle_beta   90.00
_cell.angle_gamma   90.00
#
_symmetry.space_group_name_H-M   'P 1'
#
loop_
_entity.id
_entity.type
_entity.pdbx_description
1 polymer ?
#
loop_
_entity_poly.entity_id
_entity_poly.type
_entity_poly.pdbx_seq_one_letter_code
_entity_poly.pdbx_strand_id
1 'polypeptide(L)'
;MYCEDRKTFQCHPSYRTIGRAVRLSRNTVKKYVTALEQKHLITTEPTTIRAKGGEKRNGSLLYTIRPIEEAKEYFYERQLERADLQRTRSAS
;
A
#
# COMPACT_ATOMS: atom_id res chain seq x y z
N MET A 1 -16.85 6.24 8.75
CA MET A 1 -15.86 5.41 9.46
C MET A 1 -14.53 6.12 9.33
N TYR A 2 -14.04 6.77 10.39
CA TYR A 2 -12.72 7.41 10.39
C TYR A 2 -11.74 6.40 10.99
N CYS A 3 -11.04 5.66 10.13
CA CYS A 3 -10.06 4.63 10.53
C CYS A 3 -8.64 5.17 10.67
N GLU A 4 -8.38 6.36 10.13
CA GLU A 4 -7.06 6.92 10.00
C GLU A 4 -6.75 7.87 11.15
N ASP A 5 -5.58 7.68 11.76
CA ASP A 5 -4.98 8.68 12.62
C ASP A 5 -4.37 9.78 11.74
N ARG A 6 -4.99 10.97 11.78
CA ARG A 6 -4.60 12.13 10.97
C ARG A 6 -3.23 12.71 11.32
N LYS A 7 -2.63 12.32 12.45
CA LYS A 7 -1.28 12.76 12.82
C LYS A 7 -0.20 11.89 12.17
N THR A 8 -0.47 10.60 12.05
CA THR A 8 0.48 9.59 11.55
C THR A 8 0.17 9.16 10.13
N PHE A 9 -1.01 9.53 9.60
CA PHE A 9 -1.56 9.06 8.32
C PHE A 9 -1.67 7.53 8.25
N GLN A 10 -1.85 6.89 9.41
CA GLN A 10 -1.86 5.45 9.56
C GLN A 10 -3.25 4.90 9.85
N CYS A 11 -3.52 3.69 9.35
CA CYS A 11 -4.67 2.89 9.74
C CYS A 11 -4.34 1.39 9.63
N HIS A 12 -5.12 0.52 10.26
CA HIS A 12 -4.89 -0.94 10.17
C HIS A 12 -6.16 -1.79 9.94
N PRO A 13 -7.11 -1.38 9.07
CA PRO A 13 -8.30 -2.16 8.79
C PRO A 13 -7.97 -3.48 8.10
N SER A 14 -8.68 -4.55 8.46
CA SER A 14 -8.59 -5.82 7.72
C SER A 14 -9.14 -5.66 6.29
N TYR A 15 -8.70 -6.49 5.33
CA TYR A 15 -9.30 -6.51 3.98
C TYR A 15 -10.82 -6.73 3.99
N ARG A 16 -11.34 -7.45 4.99
CA ARG A 16 -12.79 -7.62 5.18
C ARG A 16 -13.45 -6.31 5.60
N THR A 17 -12.81 -5.54 6.47
CA THR A 17 -13.29 -4.22 6.91
C THR A 17 -13.32 -3.24 5.74
N ILE A 18 -12.22 -3.16 4.97
CA ILE A 18 -12.14 -2.32 3.76
C ILE A 18 -13.23 -2.75 2.77
N GLY A 19 -13.29 -4.04 2.43
CA GLY A 19 -14.24 -4.55 1.44
C GLY A 19 -15.70 -4.27 1.78
N ARG A 20 -16.07 -4.31 3.07
CA ARG A 20 -17.40 -3.90 3.53
C ARG A 20 -17.66 -2.41 3.32
N ALA A 21 -16.69 -1.57 3.64
CA ALA A 21 -16.83 -0.11 3.51
C ALA A 21 -16.96 0.33 2.04
N VAL A 22 -16.22 -0.30 1.13
CA VAL A 22 -16.21 0.06 -0.31
C VAL A 22 -17.04 -0.90 -1.19
N ARG A 23 -17.77 -1.85 -0.60
CA ARG A 23 -18.57 -2.88 -1.29
C ARG A 23 -17.77 -3.73 -2.29
N LEU A 24 -16.55 -4.11 -1.92
CA LEU A 24 -15.64 -4.94 -2.72
C LEU A 24 -15.35 -6.28 -2.03
N SER A 25 -15.06 -7.30 -2.85
CA SER A 25 -14.55 -8.58 -2.35
C SER A 25 -13.16 -8.40 -1.72
N ARG A 26 -12.77 -9.31 -0.81
CA ARG A 26 -11.42 -9.31 -0.21
C ARG A 26 -10.32 -9.40 -1.27
N ASN A 27 -10.55 -10.12 -2.37
CA ASN A 27 -9.58 -10.27 -3.45
C ASN A 27 -9.43 -8.97 -4.25
N THR A 28 -10.53 -8.28 -4.53
CA THR A 28 -10.50 -6.98 -5.20
C THR A 28 -9.81 -5.93 -4.33
N VAL A 29 -10.07 -5.93 -3.03
CA VAL A 29 -9.35 -5.08 -2.08
C VAL A 29 -7.86 -5.34 -2.13
N LYS A 30 -7.42 -6.62 -2.05
CA LYS A 30 -6.00 -6.98 -2.15
C LYS A 30 -5.38 -6.45 -3.45
N LYS A 31 -6.06 -6.63 -4.59
CA LYS A 31 -5.61 -6.11 -5.89
C LYS A 31 -5.41 -4.59 -5.86
N TYR A 32 -6.35 -3.84 -5.28
CA TYR A 32 -6.25 -2.39 -5.20
C TYR A 32 -5.21 -1.92 -4.19
N VAL A 33 -5.04 -2.59 -3.06
CA VAL A 33 -3.94 -2.32 -2.13
C VAL A 33 -2.60 -2.46 -2.85
N THR A 34 -2.37 -3.57 -3.55
CA THR A 34 -1.14 -3.77 -4.34
C THR A 34 -0.97 -2.70 -5.42
N ALA A 35 -2.04 -2.30 -6.10
CA ALA A 35 -1.97 -1.23 -7.11
C ALA A 35 -1.64 0.14 -6.51
N LEU A 36 -2.10 0.42 -5.28
CA LEU A 36 -1.77 1.65 -4.57
C LEU A 36 -0.32 1.66 -4.07
N GLU A 37 0.18 0.52 -3.60
CA GLU A 37 1.59 0.35 -3.23
C GLU A 37 2.52 0.54 -4.43
N GLN A 38 2.19 -0.08 -5.57
CA GLN A 38 2.96 0.08 -6.82
C GLN A 38 2.99 1.52 -7.33
N LYS A 39 1.96 2.31 -7.00
CA LYS A 39 1.88 3.73 -7.33
C LYS A 39 2.49 4.63 -6.25
N HIS A 40 3.06 4.04 -5.19
CA HIS A 40 3.65 4.78 -4.08
C HIS A 40 2.65 5.70 -3.37
N LEU A 41 1.37 5.34 -3.39
CA LEU A 41 0.30 6.10 -2.72
C LEU A 41 0.08 5.63 -1.28
N ILE A 42 0.47 4.39 -0.97
CA ILE A 42 0.47 3.82 0.37
C ILE A 42 1.72 2.96 0.58
N THR A 43 2.10 2.74 1.83
CA THR A 43 2.94 1.61 2.22
C THR A 43 2.14 0.65 3.10
N THR A 44 2.49 -0.64 3.08
CA THR A 44 1.92 -1.61 4.01
C THR A 44 2.97 -2.38 4.77
N GLU A 45 2.68 -2.63 6.05
CA GLU A 45 3.53 -3.42 6.94
C GLU A 45 2.70 -4.48 7.67
N PRO A 46 3.16 -5.73 7.77
CA PRO A 46 2.43 -6.75 8.52
C PRO A 46 2.49 -6.47 10.03
N THR A 47 1.33 -6.46 10.68
CA THR A 47 1.27 -6.37 12.16
C THR A 47 1.21 -7.74 12.80
N THR A 48 1.50 -7.82 14.09
CA THR A 48 1.36 -9.06 14.87
C THR A 48 0.56 -8.78 16.14
N ILE A 49 -0.33 -9.70 16.49
CA ILE A 49 -1.15 -9.60 17.69
C ILE A 49 -0.80 -10.74 18.65
N ARG A 50 -0.75 -10.44 19.94
CA ARG A 50 -0.62 -11.46 21.00
C ARG A 50 -2.02 -11.91 21.42
N ALA A 51 -2.33 -13.18 21.25
CA ALA A 51 -3.58 -13.75 21.73
C ALA A 51 -3.58 -13.82 23.26
N LYS A 52 -4.77 -13.95 23.88
CA LYS A 52 -4.91 -14.05 25.35
C LYS A 52 -4.09 -15.21 25.96
N GLY A 53 -3.82 -16.27 25.19
CA GLY A 53 -2.97 -17.40 25.59
C GLY A 53 -1.47 -17.22 25.31
N GLY A 54 -1.01 -16.02 24.93
CA GLY A 54 0.41 -15.72 24.67
C GLY A 54 0.90 -16.04 23.25
N GLU A 55 0.12 -16.77 22.45
CA GLU A 55 0.48 -17.09 21.06
C GLU A 55 0.56 -15.83 20.18
N LYS A 56 1.63 -15.72 19.40
CA LYS A 56 1.78 -14.70 18.36
C LYS A 56 0.97 -15.09 17.13
N ARG A 57 0.04 -14.22 16.70
CA ARG A 57 -0.75 -14.40 15.48
C ARG A 57 -0.48 -13.27 14.50
N ASN A 58 -0.58 -13.59 13.21
CA ASN A 58 -0.51 -12.59 12.14
C ASN A 58 -1.71 -11.63 12.28
N GLY A 59 -1.40 -10.34 12.43
CA GLY A 59 -2.40 -9.27 12.49
C GLY A 59 -2.84 -8.83 11.10
N SER A 60 -3.50 -7.68 11.02
CA SER A 60 -3.78 -6.99 9.75
C SER A 60 -2.54 -6.27 9.22
N LEU A 61 -2.67 -5.62 8.07
CA LEU A 61 -1.67 -4.67 7.61
C LEU A 61 -1.85 -3.33 8.33
N LEU A 62 -0.73 -2.69 8.67
CA LEU A 62 -0.64 -1.26 8.92
C LEU A 62 -0.44 -0.58 7.58
N TYR A 63 -1.31 0.37 7.25
CA TYR A 63 -1.24 1.17 6.05
C TYR A 63 -0.78 2.56 6.44
N THR A 64 0.17 3.12 5.71
CA THR A 64 0.56 4.53 5.81
C THR A 64 0.23 5.21 4.50
N ILE A 65 -0.51 6.32 4.54
CA ILE A 65 -0.85 7.10 3.34
C ILE A 65 0.34 7.99 2.96
N ARG A 66 0.72 7.88 1.69
CA ARG A 66 1.71 8.66 0.94
C ARG A 66 1.35 10.14 0.79
N PRO A 67 2.21 11.15 1.01
CA PRO A 67 2.05 12.43 0.31
C PRO A 67 1.98 12.22 -1.22
N ILE A 68 1.11 12.98 -1.90
CA ILE A 68 0.90 12.82 -3.35
C ILE A 68 2.15 13.24 -4.13
N GLU A 69 2.87 14.22 -3.62
CA GLU A 69 4.12 14.75 -4.16
C GLU A 69 5.19 13.65 -4.27
N GLU A 70 5.37 12.84 -3.23
CA GLU A 70 6.30 11.71 -3.25
C GLU A 70 5.91 10.67 -4.31
N ALA A 71 4.61 10.40 -4.47
CA ALA A 71 4.12 9.48 -5.50
C ALA A 71 4.39 10.00 -6.92
N LYS A 72 4.28 11.32 -7.13
CA LYS A 72 4.62 11.96 -8.41
C LYS A 72 6.10 11.86 -8.71
N GLU A 73 6.96 12.19 -7.74
CA GLU A 73 8.41 12.09 -7.87
C GLU A 73 8.83 10.66 -8.24
N TYR A 74 8.32 9.68 -7.48
CA TYR A 74 8.55 8.26 -7.78
C TYR A 74 8.10 7.88 -9.19
N PHE A 75 6.94 8.38 -9.64
CA PHE A 75 6.46 8.11 -11.00
C PHE A 75 7.41 8.69 -12.07
N TYR A 76 7.88 9.93 -11.89
CA TYR A 76 8.79 10.57 -12.85
C TYR A 76 10.16 9.88 -12.89
N GLU A 77 10.71 9.52 -11.75
CA GLU A 77 11.96 8.75 -11.65
C GLU A 77 11.85 7.45 -12.45
N ARG A 78 10.76 6.69 -12.26
CA ARG A 78 10.50 5.44 -13.00
C ARG A 78 10.30 5.65 -14.50
N GLN A 79 9.79 6.80 -14.94
CA GLN A 79 9.68 7.12 -16.36
C GLN A 79 11.05 7.42 -16.98
N LEU A 80 11.89 8.17 -16.27
CA LEU A 80 13.26 8.47 -16.70
C LEU A 80 14.09 7.18 -16.82
N GLU A 81 14.07 6.32 -15.80
CA GLU A 81 14.75 5.01 -15.84
C GLU A 81 14.34 4.16 -17.05
N ARG A 82 13.04 4.15 -17.38
CA ARG A 82 12.51 3.42 -18.53
C ARG A 82 12.99 4.02 -19.85
N ALA A 83 13.04 5.35 -19.95
CA ALA A 83 13.55 6.04 -21.12
C ALA A 83 15.03 5.72 -21.35
N ASP A 84 15.84 5.69 -20.28
CA ASP A 84 17.27 5.36 -20.34
C ASP A 84 17.50 3.89 -20.75
N LEU A 85 16.73 2.97 -20.18
CA LEU A 85 16.75 1.55 -20.58
C LEU A 85 16.36 1.34 -22.05
N GLN A 86 15.43 2.13 -22.58
CA GLN A 86 15.06 2.07 -23.99
C GLN A 86 16.18 2.60 -24.89
N ARG A 87 16.80 3.72 -24.52
CA ARG A 87 17.93 4.30 -25.26
C ARG A 87 19.12 3.34 -25.35
N THR A 88 19.48 2.71 -24.24
CA THR A 88 20.59 1.74 -24.20
C THR A 88 20.31 0.50 -25.07
N ARG A 89 19.07 -0.01 -25.05
CA ARG A 89 18.63 -1.12 -25.92
C ARG A 89 18.64 -0.79 -27.40
N SER A 90 18.31 0.45 -27.79
CA SER A 90 18.33 0.87 -29.20
C SER A 90 19.73 1.15 -29.75
N ALA A 91 20.72 1.30 -28.87
CA ALA A 91 22.11 1.58 -29.24
C ALA A 91 23.00 0.31 -29.28
N SER A 92 22.44 -0.86 -28.95
CA SER A 92 23.08 -2.19 -29.02
C SER A 92 22.56 -2.96 -30.22
#